data_AF-A0A2A5J2R2-F1
#
_entry.id   AF-A0A2A5J2R2-F1
#
_cell.length_a   1.000
_cell.length_b   1.000
_cell.length_c   1.000
_cell.angle_alpha   90.00
_cell.angle_beta   90.00
_cell.angle_gamma   90.00
#
_symmetry.space_group_name_H-M   'P 1'
#
loop_
_entity.id
_entity.type
_entity.pdbx_description
1 polymer ?
#
loop_
_entity_poly.entity_id
_entity_poly.type
_entity_poly.pdbx_seq_one_letter_code
_entity_poly.pdbx_strand_id
1 'polypeptide(L)'
;MNYSANRTRRAVTVAAAAVGVLAALTACGSDESRAAAGVSASTSGTVVTDSTDDLGSIIIGWGEKHSDTEITTPKPEDVTARCTGTGENLAVDISAPQGWKIKASNPSQVLTVENAEQDLSGDIDTTNQFLEALHSIDWSQPDQVDIAATADAPVDWNSPYGTGRIYLSLHVDCA
;
A
#
# COMPACT_ATOMS: atom_id res chain seq x y z
N MET A 1 10.38 49.04 76.58
CA MET A 1 9.89 48.45 77.84
C MET A 1 8.87 47.38 77.45
N ASN A 2 9.33 46.14 77.25
CA ASN A 2 9.34 44.99 78.18
C ASN A 2 8.13 44.09 77.89
N TYR A 3 8.25 43.09 76.99
CA TYR A 3 8.82 41.73 77.06
C TYR A 3 7.97 40.64 77.74
N SER A 4 8.03 39.47 77.07
CA SER A 4 7.73 38.09 77.50
C SER A 4 6.30 37.60 77.30
N ALA A 5 5.97 36.69 76.37
CA ALA A 5 6.51 35.38 75.97
C ALA A 5 6.10 34.20 76.87
N ASN A 6 5.38 33.23 76.29
CA ASN A 6 5.60 31.77 76.44
C ASN A 6 4.72 31.03 75.42
N ARG A 7 5.22 30.36 74.37
CA ARG A 7 6.02 29.13 74.20
C ARG A 7 5.20 27.81 74.16
N THR A 8 5.37 27.12 73.01
CA THR A 8 5.43 25.66 72.81
C THR A 8 4.11 24.85 72.65
N ARG A 9 3.90 24.20 71.50
CA ARG A 9 4.30 22.80 71.20
C ARG A 9 3.96 22.38 69.75
N ARG A 10 4.84 21.53 69.21
CA ARG A 10 4.78 20.84 67.90
C ARG A 10 3.56 19.92 67.80
N ALA A 11 3.05 19.76 66.58
CA ALA A 11 2.50 18.49 66.09
C ALA A 11 2.86 18.32 64.61
N VAL A 12 3.55 17.22 64.32
CA VAL A 12 3.88 16.74 62.97
C VAL A 12 2.65 16.00 62.45
N THR A 13 2.22 16.27 61.21
CA THR A 13 1.40 15.34 60.44
C THR A 13 2.00 15.19 59.05
N VAL A 14 2.39 13.95 58.78
CA VAL A 14 2.82 13.43 57.48
C VAL A 14 1.60 13.30 56.59
N ALA A 15 1.66 13.82 55.37
CA ALA A 15 0.81 13.38 54.28
C ALA A 15 1.66 13.30 53.01
N ALA A 16 2.03 12.08 52.66
CA ALA A 16 2.60 11.74 51.36
C ALA A 16 1.51 11.88 50.29
N ALA A 17 1.82 12.57 49.21
CA ALA A 17 1.09 12.45 47.95
C ALA A 17 2.14 12.23 46.86
N ALA A 18 2.32 10.97 46.48
CA ALA A 18 3.08 10.57 45.32
C ALA A 18 2.35 11.09 44.07
N VAL A 19 3.01 11.95 43.30
CA VAL A 19 2.63 12.19 41.90
C VAL A 19 3.63 11.43 41.06
N GLY A 20 3.24 10.21 40.69
CA GLY A 20 3.96 9.41 39.72
C GLY A 20 3.87 10.07 38.36
N VAL A 21 5.01 10.54 37.85
CA VAL A 21 5.15 10.84 36.42
C VAL A 21 5.65 9.57 35.75
N LEU A 22 4.70 8.73 35.35
CA LEU A 22 4.89 7.73 34.32
C LEU A 22 4.19 8.25 33.06
N ALA A 23 4.89 9.10 32.31
CA ALA A 23 4.63 9.24 30.90
C ALA A 23 5.69 8.39 30.20
N ALA A 24 5.29 7.16 29.87
CA ALA A 24 6.08 6.24 29.08
C ALA A 24 6.39 6.89 27.72
N LEU A 25 7.67 7.01 27.39
CA LEU A 25 8.10 7.14 25.99
C LEU A 25 7.91 5.76 25.35
N THR A 26 6.68 5.38 25.05
CA THR A 26 6.42 4.37 24.04
C THR A 26 6.46 5.07 22.69
N ALA A 27 7.67 5.44 22.25
CA ALA A 27 7.97 5.52 20.82
C ALA A 27 8.09 4.08 20.31
N CYS A 28 6.95 3.39 20.27
CA CYS A 28 6.81 2.14 19.56
C CYS A 28 6.20 2.57 18.22
N GLY A 29 7.03 2.67 17.18
CA GLY A 29 6.56 2.92 15.83
C GLY A 29 5.68 1.75 15.43
N SER A 30 4.38 1.89 15.60
CA SER A 30 3.43 1.13 14.82
C SER A 30 3.57 1.67 13.41
N ASP A 31 4.03 0.83 12.49
CA ASP A 31 3.76 1.02 11.06
C ASP A 31 2.23 0.99 10.91
N GLU A 32 1.59 2.13 11.14
CA GLU A 32 0.14 2.25 11.09
C GLU A 32 -0.28 2.20 9.63
N SER A 33 -0.91 1.08 9.27
CA SER A 33 -1.59 0.95 8.00
C SER A 33 -2.73 1.97 7.92
N ARG A 34 -2.81 2.69 6.81
CA ARG A 34 -3.83 3.69 6.51
C ARG A 34 -4.51 3.39 5.19
N ALA A 35 -5.74 3.85 5.01
CA ALA A 35 -6.36 3.84 3.68
C ALA A 35 -5.59 4.83 2.77
N ALA A 36 -5.46 4.49 1.49
CA ALA A 36 -5.01 5.45 0.49
C ALA A 36 -5.97 6.66 0.43
N ALA A 37 -5.43 7.84 0.14
CA ALA A 37 -6.21 9.04 -0.11
C ALA A 37 -6.95 8.97 -1.44
N GLY A 38 -6.40 8.24 -2.41
CA GLY A 38 -7.04 8.01 -3.70
C GLY A 38 -6.49 6.81 -4.44
N VAL A 39 -7.35 6.24 -5.29
CA VAL A 39 -6.98 5.29 -6.34
C VAL A 39 -7.50 5.85 -7.65
N SER A 40 -6.71 5.79 -8.71
CA SER A 40 -7.12 6.22 -10.05
C SER A 40 -6.44 5.39 -11.12
N ALA A 41 -6.74 5.68 -12.39
CA ALA A 41 -5.94 5.16 -13.49
C ALA A 41 -4.47 5.61 -13.38
N SER A 42 -3.57 4.81 -13.94
CA SER A 42 -2.14 5.16 -14.05
C SER A 42 -1.97 6.49 -14.80
N THR A 43 -0.99 7.26 -14.35
CA THR A 43 -0.59 8.54 -14.92
C THR A 43 0.57 8.41 -15.92
N SER A 44 1.16 7.22 -16.06
CA SER A 44 2.27 6.93 -16.98
C SER A 44 1.94 7.19 -18.46
N GLY A 45 0.66 7.12 -18.84
CA GLY A 45 0.21 7.17 -20.23
C GLY A 45 0.54 5.89 -21.03
N THR A 46 0.98 4.82 -20.37
CA THR A 46 1.30 3.55 -21.01
C THR A 46 0.03 2.74 -21.26
N VAL A 47 -0.13 2.24 -22.48
CA VAL A 47 -1.16 1.24 -22.80
C VAL A 47 -0.60 -0.13 -22.41
N VAL A 48 -1.22 -0.79 -21.43
CA VAL A 48 -0.75 -2.11 -20.94
C VAL A 48 -1.37 -3.28 -21.71
N THR A 49 -2.54 -3.08 -22.33
CA THR A 49 -3.22 -4.05 -23.20
C THR A 49 -2.98 -3.72 -24.69
N ASP A 50 -3.69 -4.40 -25.59
CA ASP A 50 -3.71 -4.08 -27.02
C ASP A 50 -4.83 -3.07 -27.40
N SER A 51 -5.55 -2.53 -26.41
CA SER A 51 -6.68 -1.61 -26.57
C SER A 51 -6.32 -0.19 -26.15
N THR A 52 -6.45 0.78 -27.06
CA THR A 52 -6.25 2.21 -26.74
C THR A 52 -7.34 2.80 -25.87
N ASP A 53 -8.51 2.16 -25.80
CA ASP A 53 -9.63 2.61 -24.96
C ASP A 53 -9.31 2.42 -23.46
N ASP A 54 -8.24 1.69 -23.16
CA ASP A 54 -7.77 1.42 -21.79
C ASP A 54 -6.97 2.60 -21.21
N LEU A 55 -6.63 3.60 -22.03
CA LEU A 55 -5.98 4.82 -21.56
C LEU A 55 -6.89 5.58 -20.59
N GLY A 56 -6.38 5.86 -19.40
CA GLY A 56 -7.15 6.53 -18.35
C GLY A 56 -8.14 5.63 -17.62
N SER A 57 -8.05 4.30 -17.83
CA SER A 57 -8.78 3.30 -17.05
C SER A 57 -7.85 2.59 -16.06
N ILE A 58 -8.41 2.13 -14.94
CA ILE A 58 -7.73 1.14 -14.10
C ILE A 58 -7.81 -0.19 -14.83
N ILE A 59 -6.70 -0.89 -14.98
CA ILE A 59 -6.65 -2.23 -15.59
C ILE A 59 -6.11 -3.20 -14.57
N ILE A 60 -6.85 -4.27 -14.30
CA ILE A 60 -6.42 -5.36 -13.44
C ILE A 60 -6.87 -6.68 -14.05
N GLY A 61 -5.92 -7.58 -14.29
CA GLY A 61 -6.27 -8.94 -14.66
C GLY A 61 -5.15 -9.73 -15.31
N TRP A 62 -5.47 -10.97 -15.67
CA TRP A 62 -4.60 -11.84 -16.45
C TRP A 62 -5.42 -12.56 -17.53
N GLY A 63 -4.77 -12.97 -18.61
CA GLY A 63 -5.44 -13.65 -19.73
C GLY A 63 -5.29 -12.88 -21.05
N GLU A 64 -6.33 -12.92 -21.89
CA GLU A 64 -6.28 -12.40 -23.26
C GLU A 64 -7.41 -11.40 -23.55
N LYS A 65 -8.51 -11.44 -22.79
CA LYS A 65 -9.74 -10.71 -23.12
C LYS A 65 -10.21 -9.83 -21.97
N HIS A 66 -10.78 -8.69 -22.35
CA HIS A 66 -11.60 -7.89 -21.45
C HIS A 66 -12.86 -8.66 -21.05
N SER A 67 -12.91 -9.10 -19.79
CA SER A 67 -14.04 -9.80 -19.18
C SER A 67 -13.90 -9.84 -17.66
N ASP A 68 -15.00 -10.08 -16.95
CA ASP A 68 -15.03 -10.16 -15.49
C ASP A 68 -14.10 -11.24 -14.91
N THR A 69 -13.70 -12.24 -15.70
CA THR A 69 -12.84 -13.35 -15.25
C THR A 69 -11.40 -13.27 -15.75
N GLU A 70 -11.08 -12.31 -16.63
CA GLU A 70 -9.74 -12.14 -17.19
C GLU A 70 -9.25 -10.71 -16.93
N ILE A 71 -9.28 -9.83 -17.94
CA ILE A 71 -8.85 -8.43 -17.85
C ILE A 71 -10.05 -7.55 -17.50
N THR A 72 -9.99 -6.85 -16.38
CA THR A 72 -11.08 -5.99 -15.89
C THR A 72 -10.70 -4.52 -15.91
N THR A 73 -11.73 -3.67 -16.01
CA THR A 73 -11.65 -2.20 -15.97
C THR A 73 -12.45 -1.63 -14.79
N PRO A 74 -12.07 -1.94 -13.52
CA PRO A 74 -12.84 -1.51 -12.37
C PRO A 74 -12.83 0.01 -12.23
N LYS A 75 -13.87 0.56 -11.61
CA LYS A 75 -13.88 2.00 -11.27
C LYS A 75 -13.01 2.25 -10.05
N PRO A 76 -12.51 3.48 -9.86
CA PRO A 76 -11.78 3.87 -8.65
C PRO A 76 -12.47 3.47 -7.34
N GLU A 77 -13.78 3.65 -7.23
CA GLU A 77 -14.55 3.32 -6.03
C GLU A 77 -14.67 1.82 -5.74
N ASP A 78 -14.39 0.96 -6.73
CA ASP A 78 -14.41 -0.49 -6.60
C ASP A 78 -13.05 -1.05 -6.14
N VAL A 79 -12.01 -0.22 -6.11
CA VAL A 79 -10.65 -0.59 -5.73
C VAL A 79 -10.30 0.05 -4.40
N THR A 80 -9.84 -0.77 -3.45
CA THR A 80 -9.35 -0.28 -2.16
C THR A 80 -7.84 -0.46 -2.08
N ALA A 81 -7.14 0.54 -1.56
CA ALA A 81 -5.70 0.44 -1.29
C ALA A 81 -5.41 0.80 0.17
N ARG A 82 -4.49 0.06 0.78
CA ARG A 82 -3.98 0.33 2.12
C ARG A 82 -2.47 0.53 2.06
N CYS A 83 -2.03 1.63 2.62
CA CYS A 83 -0.64 2.05 2.61
C CYS A 83 -0.02 1.85 3.99
N THR A 84 1.21 1.37 4.02
CA THR A 84 2.02 1.17 5.23
C THR A 84 3.38 1.80 5.00
N GLY A 85 3.93 2.46 6.01
CA GLY A 85 5.17 3.23 5.86
C GLY A 85 5.03 4.48 4.97
N THR A 86 6.16 5.12 4.68
CA THR A 86 6.27 6.32 3.82
C THR A 86 7.59 6.34 3.06
N GLY A 87 7.67 7.15 2.00
CA GLY A 87 8.89 7.33 1.20
C GLY A 87 9.48 6.00 0.70
N GLU A 88 10.76 5.76 0.99
CA GLU A 88 11.47 4.52 0.60
C GLU A 88 10.95 3.24 1.30
N ASN A 89 10.15 3.38 2.37
CA ASN A 89 9.55 2.25 3.08
C ASN A 89 8.05 2.07 2.75
N LEU A 90 7.54 2.77 1.73
CA LEU A 90 6.14 2.67 1.35
C LEU A 90 5.82 1.26 0.82
N ALA A 91 4.79 0.64 1.40
CA ALA A 91 4.16 -0.56 0.88
C ALA A 91 2.67 -0.32 0.69
N VAL A 92 2.10 -0.91 -0.36
CA VAL A 92 0.69 -0.74 -0.74
C VAL A 92 0.07 -2.11 -0.99
N ASP A 93 -0.99 -2.41 -0.23
CA ASP A 93 -1.88 -3.56 -0.45
C ASP A 93 -3.14 -3.07 -1.19
N ILE A 94 -3.31 -3.49 -2.44
CA ILE A 94 -4.46 -3.18 -3.29
C ILE A 94 -5.40 -4.38 -3.30
N SER A 95 -6.70 -4.13 -3.16
CA SER A 95 -7.77 -5.12 -3.37
C SER A 95 -8.76 -4.59 -4.38
N ALA A 96 -9.15 -5.43 -5.33
CA ALA A 96 -10.08 -5.09 -6.41
C ALA A 96 -11.16 -6.19 -6.54
N PRO A 97 -12.20 -5.97 -7.37
CA PRO A 97 -13.26 -6.96 -7.58
C PRO A 97 -12.72 -8.32 -8.05
N GLN A 98 -13.57 -9.35 -8.00
CA GLN A 98 -13.26 -10.70 -8.52
C GLN A 98 -12.04 -11.35 -7.84
N GLY A 99 -11.85 -11.04 -6.55
CA GLY A 99 -10.84 -11.68 -5.70
C GLY A 99 -9.40 -11.20 -5.86
N TRP A 100 -9.15 -10.15 -6.66
CA TRP A 100 -7.80 -9.63 -6.90
C TRP A 100 -7.19 -8.96 -5.68
N LYS A 101 -5.92 -9.30 -5.40
CA LYS A 101 -5.05 -8.59 -4.47
C LYS A 101 -3.67 -8.39 -5.09
N ILE A 102 -3.12 -7.18 -4.93
CA ILE A 102 -1.79 -6.81 -5.43
C ILE A 102 -1.02 -6.16 -4.30
N LYS A 103 0.22 -6.59 -4.08
CA LYS A 103 1.13 -5.98 -3.12
C LYS A 103 2.32 -5.38 -3.83
N ALA A 104 2.61 -4.13 -3.53
CA ALA A 104 3.74 -3.38 -4.05
C ALA A 104 4.53 -2.80 -2.88
N SER A 105 5.86 -2.85 -2.96
CA SER A 105 6.75 -2.31 -1.92
C SER A 105 7.90 -1.54 -2.56
N ASN A 106 8.09 -0.27 -2.17
CA ASN A 106 9.19 0.56 -2.66
C ASN A 106 10.56 -0.04 -2.27
N PRO A 107 11.58 -0.08 -3.17
CA PRO A 107 11.61 0.34 -4.59
C PRO A 107 11.42 -0.82 -5.58
N SER A 108 10.76 -1.90 -5.17
CA SER A 108 10.63 -3.13 -5.94
C SER A 108 9.97 -2.91 -7.31
N GLN A 109 10.45 -3.64 -8.33
CA GLN A 109 9.74 -3.89 -9.60
C GLN A 109 9.01 -5.24 -9.59
N VAL A 110 9.00 -5.95 -8.46
CA VAL A 110 8.29 -7.21 -8.27
C VAL A 110 7.02 -6.96 -7.48
N LEU A 111 5.89 -7.44 -8.00
CA LEU A 111 4.57 -7.40 -7.35
C LEU A 111 4.19 -8.79 -6.87
N THR A 112 3.62 -8.91 -5.67
CA THR A 112 2.91 -10.15 -5.31
C THR A 112 1.46 -10.01 -5.73
N VAL A 113 0.98 -10.92 -6.56
CA VAL A 113 -0.40 -10.91 -7.07
C VAL A 113 -1.12 -12.18 -6.69
N GLU A 114 -2.35 -12.02 -6.20
CA GLU A 114 -3.25 -13.12 -5.83
C GLU A 114 -4.61 -12.89 -6.48
N ASN A 115 -5.28 -13.98 -6.88
CA ASN A 115 -6.71 -14.01 -7.18
C ASN A 115 -7.35 -15.15 -6.40
N ALA A 116 -8.14 -14.82 -5.38
CA ALA A 116 -8.74 -15.80 -4.49
C ALA A 116 -9.85 -16.64 -5.15
N GLU A 117 -10.53 -16.10 -6.16
CA GLU A 117 -11.63 -16.79 -6.85
C GLU A 117 -11.12 -17.81 -7.87
N GLN A 118 -9.92 -17.57 -8.40
CA GLN A 118 -9.26 -18.42 -9.38
C GLN A 118 -8.15 -19.29 -8.78
N ASP A 119 -7.93 -19.23 -7.46
CA ASP A 119 -6.86 -19.94 -6.75
C ASP A 119 -5.46 -19.64 -7.33
N LEU A 120 -5.20 -18.37 -7.62
CA LEU A 120 -3.95 -17.89 -8.19
C LEU A 120 -3.13 -17.13 -7.15
N SER A 121 -1.82 -17.36 -7.13
CA SER A 121 -0.87 -16.62 -6.32
C SER A 121 0.51 -16.69 -6.96
N GLY A 122 1.25 -15.58 -6.96
CA GLY A 122 2.63 -15.56 -7.42
C GLY A 122 3.26 -14.18 -7.42
N ASP A 123 4.59 -14.16 -7.55
CA ASP A 123 5.36 -12.95 -7.73
C ASP A 123 5.57 -12.66 -9.21
N ILE A 124 5.32 -11.41 -9.60
CA ILE A 124 5.38 -10.92 -10.97
C ILE A 124 6.57 -10.00 -11.09
N ASP A 125 7.59 -10.41 -11.83
CA ASP A 125 8.69 -9.52 -12.20
C ASP A 125 8.24 -8.60 -13.34
N THR A 126 8.14 -7.30 -13.05
CA THR A 126 7.73 -6.29 -14.03
C THR A 126 8.91 -5.52 -14.62
N THR A 127 10.15 -5.97 -14.35
CA THR A 127 11.38 -5.33 -14.83
C THR A 127 11.46 -5.39 -16.36
N ASN A 128 11.68 -4.23 -16.98
CA ASN A 128 11.91 -4.18 -18.42
C ASN A 128 13.30 -4.70 -18.77
N GLN A 129 13.36 -5.91 -19.35
CA GLN A 129 14.61 -6.55 -19.74
C GLN A 129 15.38 -5.86 -20.88
N PHE A 130 14.76 -4.91 -21.59
CA PHE A 130 15.35 -4.24 -22.74
C PHE A 130 15.86 -2.83 -22.41
N LEU A 131 15.20 -2.13 -21.48
CA LEU A 131 15.49 -0.74 -21.13
C LEU A 131 15.30 -0.52 -19.62
N GLU A 132 16.41 -0.50 -18.88
CA GLU A 132 16.41 -0.28 -17.42
C GLU A 132 15.77 1.06 -16.99
N ALA A 133 15.78 2.06 -17.88
CA ALA A 133 15.16 3.36 -17.61
C ALA A 133 13.62 3.35 -17.67
N LEU A 134 13.02 2.29 -18.20
CA LEU A 134 11.57 2.13 -18.23
C LEU A 134 11.13 1.29 -17.03
N HIS A 135 10.66 1.98 -16.00
CA HIS A 135 10.09 1.35 -14.81
C HIS A 135 8.58 1.15 -15.00
N SER A 136 8.14 -0.10 -14.85
CA SER A 136 6.71 -0.45 -14.86
C SER A 136 6.03 -0.05 -13.55
N ILE A 137 6.81 0.15 -12.49
CA ILE A 137 6.35 0.65 -11.20
C ILE A 137 7.14 1.91 -10.87
N ASP A 138 6.47 3.06 -10.88
CA ASP A 138 7.05 4.35 -10.58
C ASP A 138 6.84 4.70 -9.09
N TRP A 139 7.96 4.86 -8.39
CA TRP A 139 8.06 5.27 -6.99
C TRP A 139 8.68 6.68 -6.85
N SER A 140 8.79 7.44 -7.94
CA SER A 140 9.51 8.72 -7.97
C SER A 140 8.85 9.82 -7.12
N GLN A 141 7.55 9.73 -6.91
CA GLN A 141 6.81 10.62 -6.01
C GLN A 141 6.72 9.99 -4.61
N PRO A 142 7.03 10.75 -3.55
CA PRO A 142 6.90 10.25 -2.20
C PRO A 142 5.44 9.93 -1.89
N ASP A 143 5.22 8.84 -1.15
CA ASP A 143 3.88 8.41 -0.71
C ASP A 143 2.90 8.13 -1.86
N GLN A 144 3.42 7.82 -3.04
CA GLN A 144 2.62 7.44 -4.20
C GLN A 144 3.25 6.26 -4.92
N VAL A 145 2.43 5.52 -5.65
CA VAL A 145 2.89 4.50 -6.60
C VAL A 145 2.05 4.56 -7.86
N ASP A 146 2.72 4.58 -9.01
CA ASP A 146 2.09 4.41 -10.32
C ASP A 146 2.52 3.06 -10.90
N ILE A 147 1.56 2.18 -11.18
CA ILE A 147 1.80 0.87 -11.77
C ILE A 147 1.27 0.92 -13.20
N ALA A 148 2.13 0.59 -14.16
CA ALA A 148 1.80 0.35 -15.56
C ALA A 148 2.64 -0.82 -16.07
N ALA A 149 2.19 -2.04 -15.80
CA ALA A 149 2.93 -3.26 -16.02
C ALA A 149 2.18 -4.23 -16.92
N THR A 150 2.93 -4.82 -17.86
CA THR A 150 2.54 -6.01 -18.60
C THR A 150 3.66 -7.04 -18.53
N ALA A 151 3.40 -8.18 -17.88
CA ALA A 151 4.40 -9.20 -17.63
C ALA A 151 3.84 -10.60 -17.92
N ASP A 152 4.72 -11.59 -18.01
CA ASP A 152 4.29 -12.99 -18.09
C ASP A 152 3.68 -13.41 -16.75
N ALA A 153 2.57 -14.16 -16.79
CA ALA A 153 2.04 -14.78 -15.58
C ALA A 153 2.97 -15.92 -15.11
N PRO A 154 2.91 -16.28 -13.81
CA PRO A 154 3.62 -17.44 -13.29
C PRO A 154 3.30 -18.71 -14.11
N VAL A 155 4.31 -19.56 -14.32
CA VAL A 155 4.22 -20.72 -15.22
C VAL A 155 3.19 -21.76 -14.80
N ASP A 156 2.77 -21.74 -13.54
CA ASP A 156 1.76 -22.61 -12.96
C ASP A 156 0.33 -22.04 -13.08
N TRP A 157 0.17 -20.79 -13.54
CA TRP A 157 -1.13 -20.21 -13.87
C TRP A 157 -1.59 -20.76 -15.23
N ASN A 158 -2.47 -21.76 -15.18
CA ASN A 158 -2.92 -22.48 -16.37
C ASN A 158 -4.02 -21.73 -17.12
N SER A 159 -3.67 -21.01 -18.19
CA SER A 159 -4.67 -20.44 -19.10
C SER A 159 -5.02 -21.43 -20.22
N PRO A 160 -6.30 -21.49 -20.64
CA PRO A 160 -6.71 -22.32 -21.78
C PRO A 160 -6.10 -21.85 -23.11
N TYR A 161 -5.46 -20.68 -23.14
CA TYR A 161 -4.86 -20.08 -24.33
C TYR A 161 -3.32 -20.17 -24.37
N GLY A 162 -2.68 -20.74 -23.35
CA GLY A 162 -1.22 -20.83 -23.22
C GLY A 162 -0.70 -20.11 -21.99
N THR A 163 0.54 -19.61 -22.03
CA THR A 163 1.09 -18.77 -20.95
C THR A 163 0.37 -17.41 -21.00
N GLY A 164 -0.49 -17.14 -20.02
CA GLY A 164 -1.19 -15.87 -19.93
C GLY A 164 -0.26 -14.73 -19.55
N ARG A 165 -0.66 -13.49 -19.84
CA ARG A 165 0.02 -12.28 -19.36
C ARG A 165 -0.80 -11.64 -18.27
N ILE A 166 -0.12 -10.93 -17.38
CA ILE A 166 -0.75 -10.07 -16.39
C ILE A 166 -0.71 -8.61 -16.85
N TYR A 167 -1.79 -7.89 -16.56
CA TYR A 167 -2.04 -6.52 -16.97
C TYR A 167 -2.44 -5.72 -15.73
N LEU A 168 -1.60 -4.75 -15.34
CA LEU A 168 -1.84 -3.88 -14.20
C LEU A 168 -1.60 -2.44 -14.60
N SER A 169 -2.61 -1.59 -14.45
CA SER A 169 -2.53 -0.15 -14.67
C SER A 169 -3.34 0.57 -13.61
N LEU A 170 -2.69 1.22 -12.64
CA LEU A 170 -3.35 2.05 -11.64
C LEU A 170 -2.36 2.99 -10.95
N HIS A 171 -2.90 4.03 -10.34
CA HIS A 171 -2.19 4.95 -9.46
C HIS A 171 -2.80 4.88 -8.06
N VAL A 172 -1.95 4.91 -7.03
CA VAL A 172 -2.36 5.00 -5.62
C VAL A 172 -1.67 6.18 -4.96
N ASP A 173 -2.46 7.07 -4.37
CA ASP A 173 -1.99 8.18 -3.54
C ASP A 173 -2.19 7.85 -2.05
N CYS A 174 -1.11 7.83 -1.29
CA CYS A 174 -1.10 7.49 0.13
C CYS A 174 -0.92 8.71 1.06
N ALA A 175 -0.89 9.93 0.52
CA ALA A 175 -0.60 11.17 1.26
C ALA A 175 -1.81 11.78 1.99
#